data_AF-A0A7C6MGH0-F1
#
_entry.id   AF-A0A7C6MGH0-F1
#
_cell.length_a   1.000
_cell.length_b   1.000
_cell.length_c   1.000
_cell.angle_alpha   90.00
_cell.angle_beta   90.00
_cell.angle_gamma   90.00
#
_symmetry.space_group_name_H-M   'P 1'
#
loop_
_entity.id
_entity.type
_entity.pdbx_description
1 polymer ?
#
loop_
_entity_poly.entity_id
_entity_poly.type
_entity_poly.pdbx_seq_one_letter_code
_entity_poly.pdbx_strand_id
1 'polypeptide(L)'
;MPTTRRAGDHGRIMRTPHDPRHSTVTLTVASPSEPVAEESSRIPYVPWLLAALAWTAAVALVGWLLVGALASVSWLTAVHTTAAEVFATIGQGWLALHGVPAVLGGATIRMVPLGITLLLVTGCALAAHHAAGQHDLPDEAPPRQQAIAWAGVVGACVGAYVLVGGVLAVVVGAPAQLGQAVPGLVLVPLLGSAVGALMGLGLDPLAGQPAWVRRL
;
A
#
# COMPACT_ATOMS: atom_id res chain seq x y z
N MET A 1 22.10 57.52 -58.80
CA MET A 1 23.34 58.25 -58.48
C MET A 1 23.91 57.64 -57.20
N PRO A 2 25.13 57.09 -57.22
CA PRO A 2 25.70 56.29 -56.13
C PRO A 2 26.56 57.15 -55.19
N THR A 3 26.57 56.85 -53.90
CA THR A 3 27.64 57.30 -52.99
C THR A 3 28.03 56.20 -52.02
N THR A 4 29.20 55.63 -52.29
CA THR A 4 30.00 54.78 -51.41
C THR A 4 30.72 55.63 -50.36
N ARG A 5 30.78 55.18 -49.10
CA ARG A 5 31.97 55.42 -48.25
C ARG A 5 32.20 54.26 -47.31
N ARG A 6 33.42 53.74 -47.36
CA ARG A 6 33.98 52.63 -46.58
C ARG A 6 35.03 53.21 -45.63
N ALA A 7 35.30 52.43 -44.58
CA ALA A 7 36.53 52.36 -43.77
C ALA A 7 36.53 53.10 -42.43
N GLY A 8 36.69 52.27 -41.39
CA GLY A 8 36.93 52.59 -39.99
C GLY A 8 37.09 51.29 -39.20
N ASP A 9 37.93 50.39 -39.72
CA ASP A 9 38.46 49.24 -38.99
C ASP A 9 39.61 49.76 -38.11
N HIS A 10 39.64 49.42 -36.82
CA HIS A 10 40.83 49.27 -35.94
C HIS A 10 40.35 48.99 -34.50
N GLY A 11 40.30 47.70 -34.14
CA GLY A 11 39.96 47.26 -32.79
C GLY A 11 40.23 45.78 -32.59
N ARG A 12 41.51 45.42 -32.57
CA ARG A 12 42.04 44.06 -32.45
C ARG A 12 41.69 43.41 -31.10
N ILE A 13 40.76 42.45 -31.15
CA ILE A 13 40.76 41.13 -30.48
C ILE A 13 41.16 41.10 -28.99
N MET A 14 40.17 40.89 -28.11
CA MET A 14 40.37 40.11 -26.88
C MET A 14 39.66 38.77 -27.06
N ARG A 15 40.43 37.69 -27.26
CA ARG A 15 39.95 36.31 -27.26
C ARG A 15 39.68 35.91 -25.81
N THR A 16 38.44 35.64 -25.47
CA THR A 16 38.11 34.74 -24.36
C THR A 16 38.11 33.31 -24.89
N PRO A 17 38.98 32.42 -24.37
CA PRO A 17 38.98 31.01 -24.72
C PRO A 17 37.97 30.28 -23.82
N HIS A 18 36.97 29.63 -24.42
CA HIS A 18 36.52 28.26 -24.09
C HIS A 18 35.26 27.89 -24.90
N ASP A 19 35.47 26.99 -25.86
CA ASP A 19 34.47 26.14 -26.53
C ASP A 19 33.82 25.18 -25.49
N PRO A 20 32.52 24.85 -25.59
CA PRO A 20 32.14 23.70 -26.41
C PRO A 20 30.78 23.84 -27.14
N ARG A 21 30.79 23.56 -28.45
CA ARG A 21 29.71 22.87 -29.20
C ARG A 21 28.32 23.51 -29.16
N HIS A 22 27.97 24.24 -30.21
CA HIS A 22 26.58 24.46 -30.60
C HIS A 22 25.92 23.12 -30.93
N SER A 23 25.40 22.41 -29.93
CA SER A 23 24.35 21.43 -30.16
C SER A 23 23.15 22.22 -30.66
N THR A 24 22.80 22.05 -31.94
CA THR A 24 21.55 22.56 -32.47
C THR A 24 20.43 21.90 -31.69
N VAL A 25 19.93 22.57 -30.66
CA VAL A 25 18.78 22.12 -29.90
C VAL A 25 17.57 22.35 -30.80
N THR A 26 17.15 21.30 -31.49
CA THR A 26 15.85 21.28 -32.18
C THR A 26 14.78 21.24 -31.11
N LEU A 27 14.28 22.42 -30.73
CA LEU A 27 13.10 22.55 -29.90
C LEU A 27 11.89 22.18 -30.77
N THR A 28 11.41 20.96 -30.65
CA THR A 28 10.11 20.57 -31.18
C THR A 28 9.06 21.22 -30.30
N VAL A 29 8.55 22.38 -30.74
CA VAL A 29 7.40 23.03 -30.13
C VAL A 29 6.19 22.16 -30.44
N ALA A 30 5.65 21.49 -29.43
CA ALA A 30 4.38 20.77 -29.57
C ALA A 30 3.32 21.77 -30.02
N SER A 31 2.76 21.54 -31.21
CA SER A 31 1.64 22.34 -31.69
C SER A 31 0.41 22.00 -30.84
N PRO A 32 -0.41 22.96 -30.39
CA PRO A 32 -1.63 22.69 -29.63
C PRO A 32 -2.65 21.79 -30.35
N SER A 33 -2.41 21.53 -31.63
CA SER A 33 -3.21 20.71 -32.54
C SER A 33 -2.62 19.34 -32.83
N GLU A 34 -1.48 18.98 -32.24
CA GLU A 34 -0.88 17.66 -32.44
C GLU A 34 -1.64 16.65 -31.56
N PRO A 35 -2.37 15.68 -32.14
CA PRO A 35 -3.01 14.65 -31.35
C PRO A 35 -1.90 13.85 -30.67
N VAL A 36 -1.88 13.88 -29.33
CA VAL A 36 -0.98 13.06 -28.52
C VAL A 36 -1.19 11.62 -29.00
N ALA A 37 -0.16 11.03 -29.60
CA ALA A 37 -0.19 9.62 -29.93
C ALA A 37 -0.36 8.87 -28.60
N GLU A 38 -1.54 8.29 -28.39
CA GLU A 38 -1.77 7.38 -27.27
C GLU A 38 -0.73 6.26 -27.40
N GLU A 39 0.30 6.32 -26.58
CA GLU A 39 1.24 5.23 -26.42
C GLU A 39 0.48 4.09 -25.75
N SER A 40 -0.16 3.27 -26.59
CA SER A 40 -0.88 2.08 -26.20
C SER A 40 0.11 1.06 -25.63
N SER A 41 0.42 1.21 -24.34
CA SER A 41 1.12 0.20 -23.56
C SER A 41 0.24 -1.05 -23.53
N ARG A 42 0.62 -2.05 -24.31
CA ARG A 42 -0.06 -3.35 -24.45
C ARG A 42 -0.05 -4.21 -23.18
N ILE A 43 0.39 -3.68 -22.05
CA ILE A 43 0.38 -4.35 -20.75
C ILE A 43 -0.35 -3.42 -19.77
N PRO A 44 -1.48 -3.84 -19.17
CA PRO A 44 -2.09 -3.12 -18.07
C PRO A 44 -1.08 -3.04 -16.92
N TYR A 45 -0.40 -1.91 -16.81
CA TYR A 45 0.43 -1.60 -15.65
C TYR A 45 -0.55 -1.37 -14.49
N VAL A 46 -0.72 -2.37 -13.63
CA VAL A 46 -1.52 -2.28 -12.40
C VAL A 46 -0.60 -2.20 -11.18
N PRO A 47 0.14 -1.08 -11.02
CA PRO A 47 1.08 -0.90 -9.91
C PRO A 47 0.34 -0.93 -8.56
N TRP A 48 -0.89 -0.43 -8.54
CA TRP A 48 -1.77 -0.47 -7.37
C TRP A 48 -2.02 -1.90 -6.86
N LEU A 49 -2.14 -2.89 -7.77
CA LEU A 49 -2.42 -4.27 -7.38
C LEU A 49 -1.19 -4.87 -6.72
N LEU A 50 -0.01 -4.67 -7.31
CA LEU A 50 1.24 -5.13 -6.72
C LEU A 50 1.49 -4.47 -5.36
N ALA A 51 1.21 -3.17 -5.26
CA ALA A 51 1.30 -2.43 -4.00
C ALA A 51 0.33 -2.98 -2.95
N ALA A 52 -0.94 -3.20 -3.30
CA ALA A 52 -1.94 -3.78 -2.40
C ALA A 52 -1.48 -5.14 -1.86
N LEU A 53 -1.05 -6.04 -2.77
CA LEU A 53 -0.58 -7.36 -2.38
C LEU A 53 0.67 -7.29 -1.49
N ALA A 54 1.68 -6.53 -1.89
CA ALA A 54 2.96 -6.47 -1.19
C ALA A 54 2.84 -5.80 0.18
N TRP A 55 2.19 -4.63 0.27
CA TRP A 55 2.05 -3.90 1.53
C TRP A 55 1.17 -4.66 2.51
N THR A 56 0.07 -5.24 2.06
CA THR A 56 -0.80 -5.98 2.98
C THR A 56 -0.19 -7.31 3.41
N ALA A 57 0.54 -8.01 2.54
CA ALA A 57 1.35 -9.17 2.93
C ALA A 57 2.39 -8.78 3.99
N ALA A 58 3.07 -7.65 3.81
CA ALA A 58 4.02 -7.13 4.78
C ALA A 58 3.37 -6.86 6.14
N VAL A 59 2.15 -6.31 6.18
CA VAL A 59 1.40 -6.10 7.44
C VAL A 59 1.14 -7.42 8.17
N ALA A 60 0.70 -8.47 7.45
CA ALA A 60 0.49 -9.79 8.06
C ALA A 60 1.81 -10.36 8.63
N LEU A 61 2.91 -10.26 7.88
CA LEU A 61 4.23 -10.72 8.32
C LEU A 61 4.73 -9.93 9.53
N VAL A 62 4.57 -8.60 9.55
CA VAL A 62 4.94 -7.75 10.69
C VAL A 62 4.11 -8.10 11.92
N GLY A 63 2.81 -8.34 11.78
CA GLY A 63 1.95 -8.79 12.87
C GLY A 63 2.41 -10.12 13.47
N TRP A 64 2.75 -11.08 12.61
CA TRP A 64 3.28 -12.37 13.05
C TRP A 64 4.65 -12.23 13.73
N LEU A 65 5.56 -11.44 13.16
CA LEU A 65 6.87 -11.15 13.76
C LEU A 65 6.74 -10.45 15.11
N LEU A 66 5.77 -9.56 15.29
CA LEU A 66 5.52 -8.88 16.56
C LEU A 66 5.11 -9.87 17.65
N VAL A 67 4.20 -10.80 17.33
CA VAL A 67 3.84 -11.91 18.24
C VAL A 67 5.07 -12.78 18.52
N GLY A 68 5.83 -13.10 17.48
CA GLY A 68 7.10 -13.84 17.55
C GLY A 68 8.09 -13.22 18.52
N ALA A 69 8.31 -11.92 18.41
CA ALA A 69 9.21 -11.16 19.26
C ALA A 69 8.75 -11.16 20.72
N LEU A 70 7.46 -10.94 20.98
CA LEU A 70 6.90 -10.98 22.34
C LEU A 70 7.04 -12.37 22.98
N ALA A 71 6.74 -13.43 22.23
CA ALA A 71 6.92 -14.81 22.69
C ALA A 71 8.40 -15.16 22.91
N SER A 72 9.30 -14.63 22.09
CA SER A 72 10.74 -14.85 22.24
C SER A 72 11.29 -14.14 23.49
N VAL A 73 10.83 -12.92 23.77
CA VAL A 73 11.22 -12.18 24.99
C VAL A 73 10.77 -12.92 26.25
N SER A 74 9.55 -13.45 26.28
CA SER A 74 9.10 -14.25 27.42
C SER A 74 9.89 -15.56 27.56
N TRP A 75 10.23 -16.20 26.43
CA TRP A 75 11.03 -17.42 26.40
C TRP A 75 12.43 -17.26 27.00
N LEU A 76 13.08 -16.10 26.87
CA LEU A 76 14.39 -15.84 27.49
C LEU A 76 14.39 -16.00 29.02
N THR A 77 13.21 -15.97 29.65
CA THR A 77 13.05 -16.19 31.10
C THR A 77 12.55 -17.59 31.46
N ALA A 78 12.25 -18.45 30.47
CA ALA A 78 11.64 -19.76 30.63
C ALA A 78 12.62 -20.91 30.31
N VAL A 79 13.42 -21.31 31.30
CA VAL A 79 14.52 -22.30 31.20
C VAL A 79 14.10 -23.73 30.81
N HIS A 80 12.80 -24.06 30.81
CA HIS A 80 12.31 -25.41 30.53
C HIS A 80 11.41 -25.51 29.28
N THR A 81 11.25 -24.42 28.53
CA THR A 81 10.37 -24.39 27.37
C THR A 81 11.14 -24.75 26.10
N THR A 82 10.61 -25.72 25.36
CA THR A 82 11.19 -26.17 24.10
C THR A 82 10.92 -25.18 22.97
N ALA A 83 11.75 -25.17 21.92
CA ALA A 83 11.52 -24.31 20.75
C ALA A 83 10.17 -24.59 20.07
N ALA A 84 9.72 -25.85 20.07
CA ALA A 84 8.42 -26.24 19.51
C ALA A 84 7.25 -25.59 20.26
N GLU A 85 7.33 -25.52 21.59
CA GLU A 85 6.33 -24.83 22.42
C GLU A 85 6.31 -23.33 22.14
N VAL A 86 7.48 -22.71 21.91
CA VAL A 86 7.55 -21.29 21.52
C VAL A 86 6.83 -21.05 20.20
N PHE A 87 7.09 -21.87 19.17
CA PHE A 87 6.38 -21.74 17.89
C PHE A 87 4.88 -21.96 18.03
N ALA A 88 4.45 -22.93 18.85
CA ALA A 88 3.04 -23.14 19.16
C ALA A 88 2.42 -21.90 19.84
N THR A 89 3.12 -21.30 20.80
CA THR A 89 2.71 -20.03 21.45
C THR A 89 2.60 -18.89 20.43
N ILE A 90 3.52 -18.78 19.48
CA ILE A 90 3.45 -17.77 18.41
C ILE A 90 2.22 -17.99 17.54
N GLY A 91 1.96 -19.24 17.14
CA GLY A 91 0.78 -19.60 16.36
C GLY A 91 -0.53 -19.29 17.10
N GLN A 92 -0.61 -19.66 18.38
CA GLN A 92 -1.75 -19.33 19.24
C GLN A 92 -1.92 -17.81 19.41
N GLY A 93 -0.82 -17.07 19.58
CA GLY A 93 -0.85 -15.61 19.65
C GLY A 93 -1.33 -14.97 18.35
N TRP A 94 -0.86 -15.44 17.19
CA TRP A 94 -1.31 -15.00 15.88
C TRP A 94 -2.81 -15.24 15.68
N LEU A 95 -3.30 -16.42 16.05
CA LEU A 95 -4.72 -16.76 16.01
C LEU A 95 -5.56 -15.90 16.98
N ALA A 96 -5.02 -15.56 18.15
CA ALA A 96 -5.68 -14.69 19.13
C ALA A 96 -5.97 -13.29 18.57
N LEU A 97 -5.06 -12.75 17.74
CA LEU A 97 -5.28 -11.45 17.06
C LEU A 97 -6.53 -11.47 16.17
N HIS A 98 -6.99 -12.65 15.76
CA HIS A 98 -8.10 -12.87 14.85
C HIS A 98 -9.34 -13.46 15.56
N GLY A 99 -9.42 -13.37 16.89
CA GLY A 99 -10.61 -13.78 17.64
C GLY A 99 -10.65 -15.25 18.06
N VAL A 100 -9.61 -16.03 17.76
CA VAL A 100 -9.56 -17.44 18.17
C VAL A 100 -9.13 -17.55 19.63
N PRO A 101 -9.81 -18.36 20.45
CA PRO A 101 -9.32 -18.71 21.79
C PRO A 101 -7.92 -19.32 21.73
N ALA A 102 -6.96 -18.69 22.40
CA ALA A 102 -5.57 -19.12 22.44
C ALA A 102 -5.28 -19.94 23.69
N VAL A 103 -4.53 -21.02 23.55
CA VAL A 103 -4.03 -21.80 24.69
C VAL A 103 -2.57 -21.44 24.95
N LEU A 104 -2.30 -20.76 26.07
CA LEU A 104 -0.96 -20.32 26.48
C LEU A 104 -0.63 -20.91 27.85
N GLY A 105 0.44 -21.71 27.94
CA GLY A 105 0.87 -22.31 29.22
C GLY A 105 -0.21 -23.16 29.91
N GLY A 106 -1.08 -23.82 29.14
CA GLY A 106 -2.20 -24.61 29.66
C GLY A 106 -3.46 -23.82 30.01
N ALA A 107 -3.43 -22.48 29.94
CA ALA A 107 -4.59 -21.62 30.16
C ALA A 107 -5.23 -21.19 28.83
N THR A 108 -6.56 -21.23 28.76
CA THR A 108 -7.32 -20.74 27.60
C THR A 108 -7.64 -19.26 27.78
N ILE A 109 -7.14 -18.42 26.89
CA ILE A 109 -7.40 -16.98 26.84
C ILE A 109 -8.38 -16.71 25.68
N ARG A 110 -9.51 -16.08 26.01
CA ARG A 110 -10.57 -15.73 25.03
C ARG A 110 -10.64 -14.24 24.73
N MET A 111 -9.59 -13.50 25.06
CA MET A 111 -9.50 -12.06 24.88
C MET A 111 -8.68 -11.76 23.63
N VAL A 112 -9.25 -10.93 22.74
CA VAL A 112 -8.51 -10.39 21.60
C VAL A 112 -7.62 -9.25 22.11
N PRO A 113 -6.30 -9.28 21.87
CA PRO A 113 -5.42 -8.17 22.23
C PRO A 113 -5.68 -6.99 21.28
N LEU A 114 -6.66 -6.17 21.64
CA LEU A 114 -7.17 -5.08 20.81
C LEU A 114 -6.08 -4.10 20.38
N GLY A 115 -5.09 -3.81 21.23
CA GLY A 115 -3.99 -2.91 20.87
C GLY A 115 -3.22 -3.39 19.64
N ILE A 116 -2.81 -4.65 19.60
CA ILE A 116 -2.09 -5.23 18.44
C ILE A 116 -3.03 -5.37 17.25
N THR A 117 -4.28 -5.76 17.47
CA THR A 117 -5.27 -5.91 16.40
C THR A 117 -5.55 -4.57 15.71
N LEU A 118 -5.67 -3.49 16.48
CA LEU A 118 -5.82 -2.13 15.94
C LEU A 118 -4.60 -1.70 15.14
N LEU A 119 -3.37 -2.04 15.57
CA LEU A 119 -2.17 -1.79 14.77
C LEU A 119 -2.23 -2.49 13.41
N LEU A 120 -2.77 -3.71 13.33
CA LEU A 120 -2.96 -4.42 12.07
C LEU A 120 -4.04 -3.76 11.19
N VAL A 121 -5.15 -3.32 11.79
CA VAL A 121 -6.18 -2.55 11.09
C VAL A 121 -5.58 -1.27 10.51
N THR A 122 -4.79 -0.52 11.30
CA THR A 122 -4.10 0.69 10.83
C THR A 122 -3.07 0.38 9.74
N GLY A 123 -2.29 -0.70 9.89
CA GLY A 123 -1.35 -1.14 8.86
C GLY A 123 -2.04 -1.46 7.54
N CYS A 124 -3.17 -2.17 7.58
CA CYS A 124 -4.00 -2.45 6.40
C CYS A 124 -4.59 -1.17 5.79
N ALA A 125 -4.97 -0.19 6.62
CA ALA A 125 -5.42 1.12 6.12
C ALA A 125 -4.30 1.87 5.38
N LEU A 126 -3.08 1.89 5.92
CA LEU A 126 -1.93 2.50 5.24
C LEU A 126 -1.59 1.77 3.94
N ALA A 127 -1.59 0.43 3.95
CA ALA A 127 -1.35 -0.39 2.77
C ALA A 127 -2.36 -0.08 1.64
N ALA A 128 -3.65 -0.06 1.98
CA ALA A 128 -4.71 0.25 1.03
C ALA A 128 -4.67 1.71 0.56
N HIS A 129 -4.34 2.66 1.44
CA HIS A 129 -4.16 4.06 1.07
C HIS A 129 -3.04 4.23 0.04
N HIS A 130 -1.88 3.62 0.28
CA HIS A 130 -0.76 3.66 -0.66
C HIS A 130 -1.08 2.96 -1.99
N ALA A 131 -1.78 1.82 -1.95
CA ALA A 131 -2.21 1.14 -3.16
C ALA A 131 -3.22 1.96 -3.96
N ALA A 132 -4.23 2.52 -3.30
CA ALA A 132 -5.24 3.38 -3.88
C ALA A 132 -4.63 4.65 -4.52
N GLY A 133 -3.61 5.26 -3.90
CA GLY A 133 -2.92 6.40 -4.48
C GLY A 133 -2.13 6.10 -5.76
N GLN A 134 -1.96 4.83 -6.13
CA GLN A 134 -1.39 4.40 -7.41
C GLN A 134 -2.46 4.00 -8.44
N HIS A 135 -3.74 4.11 -8.07
CA HIS A 135 -4.83 3.83 -8.97
C HIS A 135 -5.07 5.04 -9.85
N ASP A 136 -4.92 4.87 -11.17
CA ASP A 136 -5.20 5.91 -12.14
C ASP A 136 -6.72 5.99 -12.35
N LEU A 137 -7.37 6.87 -11.61
CA LEU A 137 -8.80 7.10 -11.67
C LEU A 137 -9.04 8.55 -12.12
N PRO A 138 -9.80 8.80 -13.19
CA PRO A 138 -10.11 10.16 -13.62
C PRO A 138 -10.79 10.96 -12.51
N ASP A 139 -10.46 12.25 -12.38
CA ASP A 139 -11.02 13.13 -11.34
C ASP A 139 -12.57 13.19 -11.36
N GLU A 140 -13.17 13.07 -12.55
CA GLU A 140 -14.62 13.05 -12.74
C GLU A 140 -15.17 11.63 -13.03
N ALA A 141 -14.48 10.59 -12.54
CA ALA A 141 -14.92 9.21 -12.76
C ALA A 141 -16.36 8.99 -12.25
N PRO A 142 -17.22 8.29 -13.00
CA PRO A 142 -18.58 7.97 -12.55
C PRO A 142 -18.59 7.19 -11.21
N PRO A 143 -19.64 7.33 -10.37
CA PRO A 143 -19.70 6.67 -9.06
C PRO A 143 -19.51 5.15 -9.11
N ARG A 144 -19.99 4.51 -10.19
CA ARG A 144 -19.80 3.07 -10.41
C ARG A 144 -18.32 2.70 -10.57
N GLN A 145 -17.55 3.52 -11.29
CA GLN A 145 -16.13 3.28 -11.52
C GLN A 145 -15.32 3.50 -10.23
N GLN A 146 -15.66 4.55 -9.47
CA GLN A 146 -15.10 4.79 -8.13
C GLN A 146 -15.36 3.60 -7.19
N ALA A 147 -16.59 3.07 -7.18
CA ALA A 147 -16.95 1.90 -6.37
C ALA A 147 -16.20 0.63 -6.79
N ILE A 148 -15.98 0.41 -8.08
CA ILE A 148 -15.20 -0.72 -8.60
C ILE A 148 -13.73 -0.58 -8.21
N ALA A 149 -13.14 0.60 -8.35
CA ALA A 149 -11.75 0.87 -7.95
C ALA A 149 -11.56 0.61 -6.45
N TRP A 150 -12.46 1.16 -5.62
CA TRP A 150 -12.45 0.95 -4.17
C TRP A 150 -12.59 -0.54 -3.83
N ALA A 151 -13.58 -1.23 -4.38
CA ALA A 151 -13.80 -2.66 -4.13
C ALA A 151 -12.62 -3.52 -4.62
N GLY A 152 -11.96 -3.11 -5.72
CA GLY A 152 -10.77 -3.78 -6.25
C GLY A 152 -9.58 -3.69 -5.29
N VAL A 153 -9.29 -2.50 -4.77
CA VAL A 153 -8.20 -2.30 -3.78
C VAL A 153 -8.51 -3.06 -2.49
N VAL A 154 -9.72 -2.91 -1.95
CA VAL A 154 -10.14 -3.60 -0.71
C VAL A 154 -10.07 -5.11 -0.89
N GLY A 155 -10.62 -5.62 -2.00
CA GLY A 155 -10.62 -7.05 -2.31
C GLY A 155 -9.21 -7.62 -2.44
N ALA A 156 -8.31 -6.90 -3.11
CA ALA A 156 -6.90 -7.30 -3.24
C ALA A 156 -6.20 -7.35 -1.89
N CYS A 157 -6.35 -6.31 -1.05
CA CYS A 157 -5.75 -6.27 0.28
C CYS A 157 -6.31 -7.39 1.18
N VAL A 158 -7.64 -7.55 1.25
CA VAL A 158 -8.27 -8.62 2.04
C VAL A 158 -7.81 -9.99 1.56
N GLY A 159 -7.78 -10.22 0.24
CA GLY A 159 -7.30 -11.47 -0.35
C GLY A 159 -5.85 -11.77 0.02
N ALA A 160 -4.95 -10.79 -0.10
CA ALA A 160 -3.55 -10.93 0.28
C ALA A 160 -3.38 -11.26 1.77
N TYR A 161 -4.07 -10.53 2.64
CA TYR A 161 -4.00 -10.73 4.09
C TYR A 161 -4.53 -12.12 4.48
N VAL A 162 -5.69 -12.52 3.95
CA VAL A 162 -6.30 -13.83 4.21
C VAL A 162 -5.38 -14.95 3.72
N LEU A 163 -4.77 -14.80 2.53
CA LEU A 163 -3.86 -15.80 1.99
C LEU A 163 -2.62 -15.95 2.88
N VAL A 164 -1.90 -14.86 3.15
CA VAL A 164 -0.67 -14.88 3.95
C VAL A 164 -0.98 -15.28 5.39
N GLY A 165 -1.98 -14.66 6.01
CA GLY A 165 -2.39 -14.96 7.37
C GLY A 165 -2.93 -16.37 7.56
N GLY A 166 -3.61 -16.91 6.55
CA GLY A 166 -4.06 -18.30 6.49
C GLY A 166 -2.88 -19.28 6.39
N VAL A 167 -1.90 -19.00 5.53
CA VAL A 167 -0.66 -19.78 5.45
C VAL A 167 0.07 -19.78 6.80
N LEU A 168 0.24 -18.62 7.43
CA LEU A 168 0.87 -18.51 8.75
C LEU A 168 0.08 -19.29 9.82
N ALA A 169 -1.24 -19.26 9.78
CA ALA A 169 -2.11 -20.03 10.66
C ALA A 169 -1.96 -21.55 10.46
N VAL A 170 -1.74 -22.03 9.23
CA VAL A 170 -1.53 -23.45 8.93
C VAL A 170 -0.12 -23.91 9.30
N VAL A 171 0.89 -23.10 9.01
CA VAL A 171 2.31 -23.45 9.22
C VAL A 171 2.70 -23.39 10.71
N VAL A 172 2.19 -22.40 11.43
CA VAL A 172 2.63 -22.09 12.81
C VAL A 172 1.53 -22.34 13.85
N GLY A 173 0.26 -22.33 13.42
CA GLY A 173 -0.89 -22.55 14.29
C GLY A 173 -1.42 -23.98 14.26
N ALA A 174 -2.55 -24.20 14.94
CA ALA A 174 -3.29 -25.46 14.88
C ALA A 174 -4.27 -25.42 13.69
N PRO A 175 -4.09 -26.24 12.63
CA PRO A 175 -4.95 -26.20 11.43
C PRO A 175 -6.44 -26.38 11.76
N ALA A 176 -6.74 -27.12 12.83
CA ALA A 176 -8.10 -27.33 13.34
C ALA A 176 -8.82 -26.03 13.75
N GLN A 177 -8.09 -24.97 14.08
CA GLN A 177 -8.65 -23.67 14.49
C GLN A 177 -8.83 -22.70 13.32
N LEU A 178 -8.39 -23.06 12.11
CA LEU A 178 -8.43 -22.16 10.94
C LEU A 178 -9.86 -21.66 10.65
N GLY A 179 -10.86 -22.54 10.77
CA GLY A 179 -12.26 -22.16 10.56
C GLY A 179 -12.76 -21.07 11.52
N GLN A 180 -12.22 -21.04 12.76
CA GLN A 180 -12.55 -20.01 13.75
C GLN A 180 -11.80 -18.69 13.49
N ALA A 181 -10.67 -18.75 12.79
CA ALA A 181 -9.87 -17.57 12.47
C ALA A 181 -10.42 -16.79 11.27
N VAL A 182 -11.20 -17.43 10.39
CA VAL A 182 -11.72 -16.81 9.16
C VAL A 182 -12.41 -15.47 9.40
N PRO A 183 -13.32 -15.31 10.37
CA PRO A 183 -13.96 -14.02 10.61
C PRO A 183 -12.95 -12.92 10.94
N GLY A 184 -11.97 -13.17 11.81
CA GLY A 184 -10.94 -12.19 12.13
C GLY A 184 -10.01 -11.90 10.96
N LEU A 185 -9.58 -12.94 10.23
CA LEU A 185 -8.72 -12.83 9.04
C LEU A 185 -9.38 -12.01 7.93
N VAL A 186 -10.71 -11.97 7.87
CA VAL A 186 -11.45 -11.12 6.93
C VAL A 186 -11.71 -9.73 7.51
N LEU A 187 -12.21 -9.65 8.74
CA LEU A 187 -12.66 -8.38 9.33
C LEU A 187 -11.50 -7.40 9.57
N VAL A 188 -10.34 -7.88 10.04
CA VAL A 188 -9.17 -7.02 10.31
C VAL A 188 -8.71 -6.27 9.05
N PRO A 189 -8.36 -6.94 7.94
CA PRO A 189 -7.97 -6.24 6.73
C PRO A 189 -9.12 -5.51 6.06
N LEU A 190 -10.37 -5.99 6.18
CA LEU A 190 -11.54 -5.31 5.60
C LEU A 190 -11.73 -3.93 6.22
N LEU A 191 -11.75 -3.84 7.55
CA LEU A 191 -11.94 -2.57 8.27
C LEU A 191 -10.84 -1.57 7.93
N GLY A 192 -9.57 -2.01 7.95
CA GLY A 192 -8.45 -1.15 7.62
C GLY A 192 -8.48 -0.71 6.16
N SER A 193 -8.55 -1.67 5.25
CA SER A 193 -8.42 -1.43 3.81
C SER A 193 -9.59 -0.62 3.25
N ALA A 194 -10.81 -0.81 3.77
CA ALA A 194 -11.98 -0.02 3.37
C ALA A 194 -11.75 1.48 3.60
N VAL A 195 -11.30 1.83 4.81
CA VAL A 195 -11.03 3.22 5.20
C VAL A 195 -9.82 3.76 4.44
N GLY A 196 -8.74 2.98 4.38
CA GLY A 196 -7.52 3.34 3.64
C GLY A 196 -7.77 3.62 2.16
N ALA A 197 -8.52 2.76 1.49
CA ALA A 197 -8.85 2.90 0.08
C ALA A 197 -9.75 4.12 -0.18
N LEU A 198 -10.73 4.42 0.70
CA LEU A 198 -11.55 5.64 0.59
C LEU A 198 -10.66 6.88 0.61
N MET A 199 -9.77 6.97 1.61
CA MET A 199 -8.85 8.11 1.75
C MET A 199 -7.84 8.19 0.60
N GLY A 200 -7.31 7.06 0.14
CA GLY A 200 -6.31 7.04 -0.95
C GLY A 200 -6.89 7.38 -2.32
N LEU A 201 -8.15 7.03 -2.56
CA LEU A 201 -8.88 7.40 -3.78
C LEU A 201 -9.52 8.81 -3.70
N GLY A 202 -9.41 9.50 -2.55
CA GLY A 202 -10.05 10.80 -2.35
C GLY A 202 -11.58 10.77 -2.37
N LEU A 203 -12.19 9.61 -2.08
CA LEU A 203 -13.64 9.45 -2.13
C LEU A 203 -14.27 10.03 -0.87
N ASP A 204 -15.25 10.91 -1.03
CA ASP A 204 -16.07 11.41 0.08
C ASP A 204 -17.20 10.40 0.38
N PRO A 205 -17.15 9.68 1.52
CA PRO A 205 -18.19 8.71 1.88
C PRO A 205 -19.55 9.37 2.14
N LEU A 206 -19.60 10.69 2.31
CA LEU A 206 -20.81 11.47 2.59
C LEU A 206 -21.32 12.23 1.36
N ALA A 207 -20.68 12.11 0.20
CA ALA A 207 -21.08 12.83 -1.02
C ALA A 207 -22.55 12.61 -1.41
N GLY A 208 -23.06 11.37 -1.20
CA GLY A 208 -24.44 10.98 -1.46
C GLY A 208 -25.41 11.20 -0.29
N GLN A 209 -24.96 11.69 0.85
CA GLN A 209 -25.79 11.84 2.04
C GLN A 209 -26.54 13.19 2.04
N PRO A 210 -27.76 13.24 2.62
CA PRO A 210 -28.50 14.49 2.74
C PRO A 210 -27.72 15.53 3.55
N ALA A 211 -27.97 16.81 3.29
CA ALA A 211 -27.21 17.92 3.88
C ALA A 211 -27.23 17.97 5.42
N TRP A 212 -28.21 17.35 6.08
CA TRP A 212 -28.25 17.25 7.54
C TRP A 212 -27.25 16.23 8.10
N VAL A 213 -26.94 15.16 7.36
CA VAL A 213 -25.90 14.17 7.75
C VAL A 213 -24.51 14.79 7.61
N ARG A 214 -24.28 15.60 6.58
CA ARG A 214 -23.00 16.27 6.33
C ARG A 214 -22.63 17.36 7.35
N ARG A 215 -23.54 17.71 8.27
CA ARG A 215 -23.36 18.77 9.29
C ARG A 215 -23.17 18.23 10.71
N LEU A 216 -23.29 16.92 10.90
CA LEU A 216 -22.97 16.23 12.16
C LEU A 216 -21.46 15.98 12.24
#